data_AF-A0A031J1S6-F1
#
_entry.id   AF-A0A031J1S6-F1
#
_cell.length_a   1.000
_cell.length_b   1.000
_cell.length_c   1.000
_cell.angle_alpha   90.00
_cell.angle_beta   90.00
_cell.angle_gamma   90.00
#
_symmetry.space_group_name_H-M   'P 1'
#
loop_
_entity.id
_entity.type
_entity.pdbx_description
1 polymer ?
#
loop_
_entity_poly.entity_id
_entity_poly.type
_entity_poly.pdbx_seq_one_letter_code
_entity_poly.pdbx_strand_id
1 'polypeptide(L)'
;MTDYRGLIFDDTRESASDHALAQLEATLGARLPDDYRQFLKTCNGATVEYDVLATMSNGDKELLSFLLYGLDPSEQYESNPFELEQLRKQPGFPATGLLPIGRDGGASVLLLDLREGRQDVGAMVAGLPAWTGRRQQGDEYVVLADSFNAYLDLLHVSQERIAEHINHFVISDDTIDATLTWLDQSSPGWRERYRDLWNARVVDRPI
;
A
#
# COMPACT_ATOMS: atom_id res chain seq x y z
N MET A 1 -7.42 12.52 4.50
CA MET A 1 -8.29 11.37 4.82
C MET A 1 -9.44 11.23 3.84
N THR A 2 -9.44 10.13 3.08
CA THR A 2 -10.54 9.68 2.23
C THR A 2 -10.91 8.26 2.67
N ASP A 3 -12.19 8.03 2.99
CA ASP A 3 -12.67 6.66 3.26
C ASP A 3 -12.89 5.93 1.94
N TYR A 4 -12.31 4.75 1.82
CA TYR A 4 -12.58 3.85 0.73
C TYR A 4 -12.54 2.40 1.21
N ARG A 5 -13.68 1.71 1.06
CA ARG A 5 -13.87 0.31 1.49
C ARG A 5 -13.57 0.07 2.98
N GLY A 6 -13.84 1.05 3.84
CA GLY A 6 -13.58 0.90 5.26
C GLY A 6 -12.09 1.05 5.63
N LEU A 7 -11.25 1.48 4.70
CA LEU A 7 -9.89 1.93 4.95
C LEU A 7 -9.83 3.46 4.86
N ILE A 8 -8.94 4.07 5.64
CA ILE A 8 -8.70 5.51 5.60
C ILE A 8 -7.39 5.77 4.88
N PHE A 9 -7.45 6.54 3.80
CA PHE A 9 -6.31 6.90 2.96
C PHE A 9 -5.93 8.37 3.16
N ASP A 10 -4.64 8.65 3.27
CA ASP A 10 -4.10 10.00 3.37
C ASP A 10 -3.37 10.45 2.10
N ASP A 11 -3.26 11.77 1.94
CA ASP A 11 -2.62 12.42 0.80
C ASP A 11 -3.13 11.95 -0.58
N THR A 12 -4.43 11.62 -0.67
CA THR A 12 -5.05 11.24 -1.93
C THR A 12 -5.08 12.42 -2.90
N ARG A 13 -4.66 12.21 -4.15
CA ARG A 13 -4.68 13.25 -5.19
C ARG A 13 -6.08 13.42 -5.81
N GLU A 14 -6.22 14.42 -6.67
CA GLU A 14 -7.44 14.60 -7.48
C GLU A 14 -7.75 13.37 -8.34
N SER A 15 -9.05 13.13 -8.56
CA SER A 15 -9.57 12.00 -9.33
C SER A 15 -8.89 11.84 -10.69
N ALA A 16 -8.45 10.62 -11.02
CA ALA A 16 -7.86 10.33 -12.32
C ALA A 16 -8.90 10.51 -13.46
N SER A 17 -8.54 11.32 -14.46
CA SER A 17 -9.38 11.53 -15.63
C SER A 17 -9.45 10.28 -16.53
N ASP A 18 -10.56 10.11 -17.25
CA ASP A 18 -10.71 9.01 -18.22
C ASP A 18 -9.64 9.04 -19.32
N HIS A 19 -9.17 10.24 -19.69
CA HIS A 19 -8.08 10.41 -20.64
C HIS A 19 -6.76 9.88 -20.08
N ALA A 20 -6.41 10.21 -18.84
CA ALA A 20 -5.19 9.71 -18.19
C ALA A 20 -5.24 8.19 -18.04
N LEU A 21 -6.39 7.62 -17.65
CA LEU A 21 -6.59 6.18 -17.57
C LEU A 21 -6.37 5.51 -18.93
N ALA A 22 -6.97 6.04 -20.00
CA ALA A 22 -6.81 5.51 -21.36
C ALA A 22 -5.35 5.59 -21.84
N GLN A 23 -4.62 6.67 -21.51
CA GLN A 23 -3.19 6.80 -21.83
C GLN A 23 -2.35 5.76 -21.10
N LEU A 24 -2.62 5.52 -19.82
CA LEU A 24 -1.92 4.48 -19.06
C LEU A 24 -2.22 3.08 -19.63
N GLU A 25 -3.48 2.78 -19.95
CA GLU A 25 -3.89 1.51 -20.55
C GLU A 25 -3.23 1.26 -21.91
N ALA A 26 -3.18 2.29 -22.76
CA ALA A 26 -2.48 2.23 -24.04
C ALA A 26 -0.98 1.98 -23.85
N THR A 27 -0.36 2.64 -22.87
CA THR A 27 1.05 2.47 -22.52
C THR A 27 1.34 1.07 -21.98
N LEU A 28 0.41 0.50 -21.20
CA LEU A 28 0.51 -0.82 -20.59
C LEU A 28 0.22 -1.94 -21.60
N GLY A 29 -0.53 -1.66 -22.66
CA GLY A 29 -1.03 -2.65 -23.61
C GLY A 29 -2.16 -3.53 -23.04
N ALA A 30 -2.81 -3.09 -21.97
CA ALA A 30 -3.86 -3.82 -21.27
C ALA A 30 -4.85 -2.84 -20.63
N ARG A 31 -6.12 -3.26 -20.51
CA ARG A 31 -7.14 -2.50 -19.77
C ARG A 31 -6.93 -2.70 -18.27
N LEU A 32 -7.04 -1.63 -17.49
CA LEU A 32 -7.02 -1.72 -16.04
C LEU A 32 -8.30 -2.40 -15.52
N PRO A 33 -8.19 -3.26 -14.51
CA PRO A 33 -9.33 -3.79 -13.77
C PRO A 33 -10.25 -2.67 -13.26
N ASP A 34 -11.56 -2.92 -13.28
CA ASP A 34 -12.56 -1.90 -12.94
C ASP A 34 -12.45 -1.45 -11.47
N ASP A 35 -12.02 -2.33 -10.56
CA ASP A 35 -11.77 -2.00 -9.15
C ASP A 35 -10.60 -1.04 -8.97
N TYR A 36 -9.48 -1.27 -9.65
CA TYR A 36 -8.33 -0.35 -9.62
C TYR A 36 -8.65 0.98 -10.29
N ARG A 37 -9.43 0.98 -11.40
CA ARG A 37 -9.94 2.22 -12.01
C ARG A 37 -10.81 3.01 -11.04
N GLN A 38 -11.68 2.32 -10.30
CA GLN A 38 -12.53 2.96 -9.29
C GLN A 38 -11.68 3.57 -8.17
N PHE A 39 -10.67 2.85 -7.69
CA PHE A 39 -9.72 3.37 -6.72
C PHE A 39 -9.05 4.66 -7.24
N LEU A 40 -8.44 4.66 -8.43
CA LEU A 40 -7.81 5.87 -8.98
C LEU A 40 -8.77 7.05 -9.19
N LYS A 41 -10.06 6.78 -9.40
CA LYS A 41 -11.09 7.83 -9.50
C LYS A 41 -11.54 8.37 -8.15
N THR A 42 -11.38 7.61 -7.06
CA THR A 42 -11.84 8.02 -5.72
C THR A 42 -10.67 8.45 -4.83
N CYS A 43 -9.58 7.68 -4.82
CA CYS A 43 -8.38 7.83 -4.02
C CYS A 43 -7.16 7.74 -4.96
N ASN A 44 -6.85 8.80 -5.72
CA ASN A 44 -5.80 8.75 -6.74
C ASN A 44 -4.39 8.67 -6.11
N GLY A 45 -3.98 7.45 -5.76
CA GLY A 45 -2.85 7.20 -4.88
C GLY A 45 -3.16 7.54 -3.43
N ALA A 46 -2.28 7.11 -2.53
CA ALA A 46 -2.41 7.39 -1.11
C ALA A 46 -1.13 7.02 -0.34
N THR A 47 -0.88 7.75 0.74
CA THR A 47 -0.08 7.26 1.86
C THR A 47 -0.98 6.41 2.76
N VAL A 48 -0.50 5.26 3.22
CA VAL A 48 -1.26 4.36 4.09
C VAL A 48 -0.46 3.87 5.28
N GLU A 49 -1.15 3.69 6.39
CA GLU A 49 -0.63 3.06 7.61
C GLU A 49 -1.17 1.63 7.76
N TYR A 50 -1.09 0.87 6.66
CA TYR A 50 -1.55 -0.51 6.61
C TYR A 50 -0.45 -1.44 6.16
N ASP A 51 -0.46 -2.63 6.75
CA ASP A 51 0.46 -3.72 6.48
C ASP A 51 -0.28 -4.86 5.75
N VAL A 52 0.46 -5.61 4.95
CA VAL A 52 0.05 -6.87 4.31
C VAL A 52 1.07 -7.96 4.63
N LEU A 53 0.59 -9.17 4.84
CA LEU A 53 1.45 -10.31 5.14
C LEU A 53 1.78 -11.08 3.86
N ALA A 54 3.02 -10.97 3.37
CA ALA A 54 3.53 -11.77 2.27
C ALA A 54 4.03 -13.12 2.78
N THR A 55 3.70 -14.20 2.08
CA THR A 55 4.28 -15.54 2.35
C THR A 55 5.24 -15.87 1.23
N MET A 56 6.51 -15.99 1.58
CA MET A 56 7.62 -16.26 0.67
C MET A 56 7.64 -17.73 0.23
N SER A 57 8.39 -18.03 -0.82
CA SER A 57 8.57 -19.37 -1.40
C SER A 57 9.14 -20.39 -0.42
N ASN A 58 9.95 -19.94 0.54
CA ASN A 58 10.51 -20.76 1.61
C ASN A 58 9.54 -20.97 2.80
N GLY A 59 8.35 -20.37 2.75
CA GLY A 59 7.33 -20.41 3.80
C GLY A 59 7.45 -19.32 4.86
N ASP A 60 8.50 -18.50 4.82
CA ASP A 60 8.64 -17.35 5.72
C ASP A 60 7.54 -16.32 5.47
N LYS A 61 7.15 -15.61 6.52
CA LYS A 61 6.15 -14.55 6.45
C LYS A 61 6.78 -13.20 6.73
N GLU A 62 6.44 -12.21 5.93
CA GLU A 62 6.92 -10.84 6.10
C GLU A 62 5.77 -9.84 6.06
N LEU A 63 5.80 -8.90 6.99
CA LEU A 63 4.93 -7.74 6.97
C LEU A 63 5.54 -6.68 6.05
N LEU A 64 4.76 -6.27 5.06
CA LEU A 64 5.11 -5.24 4.10
C LEU A 64 4.08 -4.11 4.19
N SER A 65 4.52 -2.88 4.04
CA SER A 65 3.67 -1.69 4.01
C SER A 65 3.99 -0.95 2.73
N PHE A 66 2.99 -0.62 1.92
CA PHE A 66 3.21 0.03 0.62
C PHE A 66 2.46 1.34 0.55
N LEU A 67 3.14 2.43 0.18
CA LEU A 67 2.46 3.61 -0.34
C LEU A 67 1.83 3.24 -1.70
N LEU A 68 0.67 3.81 -2.01
CA LEU A 68 -0.05 3.55 -3.26
C LEU A 68 0.17 4.69 -4.25
N TYR A 69 0.65 4.37 -5.43
CA TYR A 69 0.88 5.35 -6.48
C TYR A 69 -0.44 5.88 -7.04
N GLY A 70 -0.41 7.18 -7.35
CA GLY A 70 -1.46 7.83 -8.12
C GLY A 70 -1.11 7.88 -9.59
N LEU A 71 -2.15 8.08 -10.39
CA LEU A 71 -2.07 8.34 -11.81
C LEU A 71 -2.00 9.85 -12.05
N ASP A 72 -0.78 10.34 -12.25
CA ASP A 72 -0.50 11.69 -12.72
C ASP A 72 0.60 11.63 -13.81
N PRO A 73 0.28 11.92 -15.08
CA PRO A 73 1.26 11.92 -16.17
C PRO A 73 2.32 13.03 -16.08
N SER A 74 2.10 14.07 -15.26
CA SER A 74 3.04 15.19 -15.09
C SER A 74 4.01 14.98 -13.92
N GLU A 75 3.67 14.09 -13.01
CA GLU A 75 4.44 13.78 -11.82
C GLU A 75 5.70 12.98 -12.17
N GLN A 76 6.85 13.36 -11.59
CA GLN A 76 8.15 12.78 -11.89
C GLN A 76 8.68 11.86 -10.79
N TYR A 77 7.81 11.44 -9.86
CA TYR A 77 8.16 10.60 -8.74
C TYR A 77 6.90 9.99 -8.10
N GLU A 78 6.93 8.71 -7.72
CA GLU A 78 5.83 8.06 -6.99
C GLU A 78 4.45 8.18 -7.67
N SER A 79 4.46 8.03 -8.99
CA SER A 79 3.29 7.98 -9.85
C SER A 79 3.34 6.76 -10.79
N ASN A 80 2.18 6.20 -11.13
CA ASN A 80 2.13 5.01 -11.98
C ASN A 80 2.89 5.19 -13.32
N PRO A 81 2.71 6.30 -14.08
CA PRO A 81 3.36 6.46 -15.37
C PRO A 81 4.88 6.58 -15.25
N PHE A 82 5.36 7.39 -14.29
CA PHE A 82 6.79 7.61 -14.11
C PHE A 82 7.51 6.32 -13.69
N GLU A 83 6.98 5.63 -12.68
CA GLU A 83 7.60 4.41 -12.14
C GLU A 83 7.58 3.28 -13.17
N LEU A 84 6.51 3.18 -13.97
CA LEU A 84 6.46 2.23 -15.10
C LEU A 84 7.57 2.51 -16.11
N GLU A 85 7.81 3.78 -16.46
CA GLU A 85 8.90 4.15 -17.36
C GLU A 85 10.26 3.80 -16.77
N GLN A 86 10.49 4.05 -15.48
CA GLN A 86 11.76 3.71 -14.82
C GLN A 86 12.00 2.20 -14.78
N LEU A 87 10.98 1.41 -14.38
CA LEU A 87 11.11 -0.04 -14.31
C LEU A 87 11.36 -0.67 -15.69
N ARG A 88 10.75 -0.13 -16.76
CA ARG A 88 11.01 -0.60 -18.14
C ARG A 88 12.45 -0.39 -18.62
N LYS A 89 13.22 0.47 -17.98
CA LYS A 89 14.66 0.62 -18.27
C LYS A 89 15.48 -0.54 -17.71
N GLN A 90 14.92 -1.31 -16.78
CA GLN A 90 15.61 -2.44 -16.18
C GLN A 90 15.59 -3.67 -17.11
N PRO A 91 16.73 -4.37 -17.27
CA PRO A 91 16.78 -5.59 -18.06
C PRO A 91 15.79 -6.64 -17.54
N GLY A 92 14.95 -7.17 -18.44
CA GLY A 92 14.01 -8.25 -18.11
C GLY A 92 12.67 -7.80 -17.54
N PHE A 93 12.45 -6.49 -17.31
CA PHE A 93 11.13 -6.01 -16.95
C PHE A 93 10.14 -6.21 -18.12
N PRO A 94 8.91 -6.72 -17.89
CA PRO A 94 7.94 -6.96 -18.94
C PRO A 94 7.60 -5.69 -19.73
N ALA A 95 7.58 -5.82 -21.06
CA ALA A 95 7.21 -4.71 -21.95
C ALA A 95 5.72 -4.30 -21.80
N THR A 96 4.85 -5.24 -21.45
CA THR A 96 3.40 -5.03 -21.36
C THR A 96 2.81 -5.71 -20.13
N GLY A 97 1.65 -5.21 -19.70
CA GLY A 97 0.79 -5.85 -18.71
C GLY A 97 1.31 -5.91 -17.28
N LEU A 98 2.44 -5.28 -16.92
CA LEU A 98 2.88 -5.21 -15.52
C LEU A 98 2.99 -3.73 -15.10
N LEU A 99 2.20 -3.34 -14.11
CA LEU A 99 2.08 -1.95 -13.67
C LEU A 99 2.57 -1.79 -12.22
N PRO A 100 3.58 -0.94 -11.93
CA PRO A 100 3.85 -0.53 -10.55
C PRO A 100 2.70 0.31 -10.01
N ILE A 101 2.22 -0.08 -8.84
CA ILE A 101 1.10 0.55 -8.12
C ILE A 101 1.46 0.99 -6.70
N GLY A 102 2.69 0.73 -6.24
CA GLY A 102 3.17 1.19 -4.94
C GLY A 102 4.60 0.78 -4.62
N ARG A 103 5.13 1.24 -3.48
CA ARG A 103 6.45 0.87 -2.93
C ARG A 103 6.48 0.89 -1.41
N ASP A 104 7.43 0.17 -0.82
CA ASP A 104 7.56 0.02 0.63
C ASP A 104 8.48 1.04 1.32
N GLY A 105 8.85 2.13 0.62
CA GLY A 105 9.88 3.07 1.08
C GLY A 105 11.31 2.54 0.96
N GLY A 106 11.50 1.22 0.86
CA GLY A 106 12.72 0.55 0.50
C GLY A 106 12.81 0.27 -1.01
N ALA A 107 13.21 -0.96 -1.34
CA ALA A 107 13.39 -1.43 -2.71
C ALA A 107 12.26 -2.36 -3.19
N SER A 108 11.27 -2.69 -2.35
CA SER A 108 10.17 -3.55 -2.78
C SER A 108 9.10 -2.74 -3.49
N VAL A 109 8.51 -3.34 -4.52
CA VAL A 109 7.53 -2.68 -5.38
C VAL A 109 6.24 -3.50 -5.40
N LEU A 110 5.11 -2.82 -5.23
CA LEU A 110 3.78 -3.38 -5.41
C LEU A 110 3.39 -3.26 -6.88
N LEU A 111 2.89 -4.36 -7.45
CA LEU A 111 2.65 -4.53 -8.87
C LEU A 111 1.24 -5.06 -9.10
N LEU A 112 0.60 -4.55 -10.15
CA LEU A 112 -0.61 -5.10 -10.73
C LEU A 112 -0.24 -5.88 -12.00
N ASP A 113 -0.43 -7.20 -11.98
CA ASP A 113 -0.10 -8.10 -13.09
C ASP A 113 -1.35 -8.38 -13.95
N LEU A 114 -1.33 -7.82 -15.14
CA LEU A 114 -2.34 -7.92 -16.20
C LEU A 114 -1.90 -8.80 -17.37
N ARG A 115 -0.70 -9.38 -17.29
CA ARG A 115 -0.19 -10.26 -18.35
C ARG A 115 -1.10 -11.48 -18.44
N GLU A 116 -1.34 -11.93 -19.67
CA GLU A 116 -2.15 -13.12 -19.95
C GLU A 116 -3.60 -13.03 -19.40
N GLY A 117 -4.12 -11.81 -19.20
CA GLY A 117 -5.48 -11.58 -18.70
C GLY A 117 -5.64 -11.74 -17.19
N ARG A 118 -4.54 -11.81 -16.45
CA ARG A 118 -4.52 -11.79 -14.97
C ARG A 118 -4.98 -10.43 -14.44
N GLN A 119 -5.24 -10.37 -13.13
CA GLN A 119 -5.56 -9.13 -12.41
C GLN A 119 -4.93 -9.13 -11.02
N ASP A 120 -3.85 -9.89 -10.86
CA ASP A 120 -3.29 -10.22 -9.55
C ASP A 120 -2.49 -9.03 -9.02
N VAL A 121 -2.61 -8.78 -7.73
CA VAL A 121 -1.71 -7.89 -7.01
C VAL A 121 -0.57 -8.73 -6.46
N GLY A 122 0.65 -8.40 -6.87
CA GLY A 122 1.87 -9.03 -6.38
C GLY A 122 2.89 -8.01 -5.90
N ALA A 123 3.84 -8.45 -5.09
CA ALA A 123 4.98 -7.65 -4.68
C ALA A 123 6.26 -8.26 -5.26
N MET A 124 7.11 -7.43 -5.86
CA MET A 124 8.52 -7.76 -6.02
C MET A 124 9.21 -7.37 -4.72
N VAL A 125 9.48 -8.35 -3.89
CA VAL A 125 10.06 -8.19 -2.57
C VAL A 125 11.57 -8.25 -2.67
N ALA A 126 12.24 -7.17 -2.26
CA ALA A 126 13.69 -7.07 -2.39
C ALA A 126 14.42 -8.01 -1.43
N GLY A 127 15.47 -8.65 -1.93
CA GLY A 127 16.42 -9.39 -1.10
C GLY A 127 17.19 -8.44 -0.19
N LEU A 128 17.53 -8.90 1.01
CA LEU A 128 18.35 -8.12 1.93
C LEU A 128 19.85 -8.44 1.72
N PRO A 129 20.75 -7.48 1.98
CA PRO A 129 22.18 -7.77 1.95
C PRO A 129 22.56 -8.87 2.95
N ALA A 130 23.52 -9.72 2.58
CA ALA A 130 23.93 -10.88 3.38
C ALA A 130 24.36 -10.54 4.83
N TRP A 131 24.88 -9.33 5.07
CA TRP A 131 25.31 -8.88 6.40
C TRP A 131 24.16 -8.66 7.38
N THR A 132 22.92 -8.52 6.89
CA THR A 132 21.73 -8.37 7.74
C THR A 132 21.35 -9.69 8.44
N GLY A 133 21.94 -10.82 8.02
CA GLY A 133 21.58 -12.16 8.50
C GLY A 133 20.17 -12.60 8.08
N ARG A 134 19.45 -11.78 7.30
CA ARG A 134 18.12 -12.03 6.75
C ARG A 134 18.23 -12.12 5.21
N ARG A 135 17.39 -12.97 4.59
CA ARG A 135 17.25 -13.23 3.14
C ARG A 135 18.55 -13.23 2.31
N GLN A 136 19.09 -14.42 2.02
CA GLN A 136 20.18 -14.58 1.05
C GLN A 136 19.71 -15.03 -0.35
N GLN A 137 18.40 -15.18 -0.58
CA GLN A 137 17.84 -15.82 -1.78
C GLN A 137 17.58 -14.85 -2.95
N GLY A 138 17.87 -13.56 -2.79
CA GLY A 138 17.62 -12.54 -3.82
C GLY A 138 16.19 -12.02 -3.80
N ASP A 139 15.82 -11.29 -4.86
CA ASP A 139 14.49 -10.71 -5.04
C ASP A 139 13.46 -11.79 -5.38
N GLU A 140 12.25 -11.67 -4.84
CA GLU A 140 11.19 -12.65 -5.05
C GLU A 140 9.87 -11.96 -5.44
N TYR A 141 9.19 -12.50 -6.46
CA TYR A 141 7.83 -12.09 -6.81
C TYR A 141 6.80 -12.94 -6.05
N VAL A 142 6.01 -12.29 -5.20
CA VAL A 142 4.98 -12.93 -4.37
C VAL A 142 3.61 -12.42 -4.79
N VAL A 143 2.67 -13.32 -5.08
CA VAL A 143 1.26 -12.95 -5.30
C VAL A 143 0.59 -12.73 -3.95
N LEU A 144 0.00 -11.56 -3.74
CA LEU A 144 -0.68 -11.19 -2.52
C LEU A 144 -2.19 -11.41 -2.61
N ALA A 145 -2.79 -11.06 -3.75
CA ALA A 145 -4.22 -11.20 -3.99
C ALA A 145 -4.53 -11.35 -5.48
N ASP A 146 -5.74 -11.83 -5.79
CA ASP A 146 -6.24 -12.06 -7.16
C ASP A 146 -6.91 -10.83 -7.81
N SER A 147 -7.08 -9.76 -7.04
CA SER A 147 -7.68 -8.49 -7.45
C SER A 147 -7.22 -7.35 -6.54
N PHE A 148 -7.42 -6.12 -6.98
CA PHE A 148 -7.04 -4.96 -6.17
C PHE A 148 -7.93 -4.83 -4.93
N ASN A 149 -9.24 -5.08 -5.05
CA ASN A 149 -10.12 -5.11 -3.89
C ASN A 149 -9.75 -6.22 -2.90
N ALA A 150 -9.41 -7.42 -3.37
CA ALA A 150 -8.97 -8.49 -2.47
C ALA A 150 -7.66 -8.13 -1.76
N TYR A 151 -6.75 -7.40 -2.42
CA TYR A 151 -5.56 -6.86 -1.77
C TYR A 151 -5.93 -5.86 -0.65
N LEU A 152 -6.85 -4.94 -0.91
CA LEU A 152 -7.33 -4.00 0.12
C LEU A 152 -7.97 -4.72 1.31
N ASP A 153 -8.69 -5.82 1.06
CA ASP A 153 -9.32 -6.61 2.13
C ASP A 153 -8.28 -7.36 3.01
N LEU A 154 -7.02 -7.49 2.56
CA LEU A 154 -5.91 -8.07 3.35
C LEU A 154 -5.16 -7.03 4.21
N LEU A 155 -5.37 -5.74 3.94
CA LEU A 155 -4.70 -4.67 4.65
C LEU A 155 -5.17 -4.59 6.10
N HIS A 156 -4.21 -4.47 7.03
CA HIS A 156 -4.48 -4.38 8.45
C HIS A 156 -3.46 -3.50 9.15
N VAL A 157 -3.81 -2.96 10.31
CA VAL A 157 -2.83 -2.26 11.17
C VAL A 157 -2.16 -3.30 12.07
N SER A 158 -0.85 -3.50 11.91
CA SER A 158 -0.11 -4.43 12.76
C SER A 158 -0.07 -3.99 14.22
N GLN A 159 0.14 -4.95 15.12
CA GLN A 159 0.22 -4.65 16.56
C GLN A 159 1.36 -3.68 16.89
N GLU A 160 2.51 -3.86 16.24
CA GLU A 160 3.68 -2.98 16.39
C GLU A 160 3.34 -1.55 15.96
N ARG A 161 2.68 -1.39 14.80
CA ARG A 161 2.25 -0.09 14.28
C ARG A 161 1.28 0.63 15.20
N ILE A 162 0.29 -0.07 15.78
CA ILE A 162 -0.63 0.55 16.75
C ILE A 162 0.14 1.07 17.96
N ALA A 163 1.04 0.26 18.52
CA ALA A 163 1.83 0.65 19.68
C ALA A 163 2.76 1.83 19.34
N GLU A 164 3.40 1.80 18.18
CA GLU A 164 4.29 2.87 17.72
C GLU A 164 3.52 4.17 17.49
N HIS A 165 2.38 4.12 16.80
CA HIS A 165 1.54 5.30 16.57
C HIS A 165 1.09 5.93 17.88
N ILE A 166 0.53 5.14 18.81
CA ILE A 166 0.15 5.62 20.14
C ILE A 166 1.36 6.28 20.81
N ASN A 167 2.56 5.71 20.70
CA ASN A 167 3.78 6.24 21.32
C ASN A 167 4.42 7.44 20.60
N HIS A 168 3.95 7.89 19.45
CA HIS A 168 4.65 8.96 18.72
C HIS A 168 3.75 10.06 18.17
N PHE A 169 2.43 9.84 18.05
CA PHE A 169 1.55 10.88 17.56
C PHE A 169 1.60 12.12 18.48
N VAL A 170 1.50 13.30 17.86
CA VAL A 170 1.46 14.59 18.54
C VAL A 170 0.09 14.72 19.19
N ILE A 171 0.06 14.98 20.50
CA ILE A 171 -1.20 15.03 21.25
C ILE A 171 -1.85 16.41 21.09
N SER A 172 -3.00 16.44 20.44
CA SER A 172 -3.97 17.54 20.41
C SER A 172 -5.37 16.96 20.33
N ASP A 173 -6.41 17.75 20.60
CA ASP A 173 -7.80 17.27 20.50
C ASP A 173 -8.10 16.68 19.11
N ASP A 174 -7.67 17.37 18.05
CA ASP A 174 -7.86 16.94 16.67
C ASP A 174 -7.16 15.62 16.37
N THR A 175 -5.91 15.44 16.81
CA THR A 175 -5.15 14.20 16.53
C THR A 175 -5.61 13.03 17.39
N ILE A 176 -6.12 13.30 18.60
CA ILE A 176 -6.76 12.27 19.44
C ILE A 176 -8.02 11.75 18.73
N ASP A 177 -8.90 12.64 18.29
CA ASP A 177 -10.14 12.24 17.62
C ASP A 177 -9.88 11.53 16.28
N ALA A 178 -8.90 12.00 15.52
CA ALA A 178 -8.44 11.32 14.31
C ALA A 178 -7.91 9.91 14.61
N THR A 179 -7.07 9.77 15.65
CA THR A 179 -6.49 8.47 16.03
C THR A 179 -7.55 7.50 16.53
N LEU A 180 -8.49 7.96 17.36
CA LEU A 180 -9.62 7.14 17.84
C LEU A 180 -10.46 6.63 16.67
N THR A 181 -10.80 7.52 15.73
CA THR A 181 -11.58 7.19 14.54
C THR A 181 -10.86 6.14 13.69
N TRP A 182 -9.57 6.37 13.40
CA TRP A 182 -8.77 5.46 12.59
C TRP A 182 -8.62 4.07 13.22
N LEU A 183 -8.29 3.98 14.51
CA LEU A 183 -8.11 2.70 15.20
C LEU A 183 -9.43 1.94 15.39
N ASP A 184 -10.54 2.63 15.66
CA ASP A 184 -11.86 2.01 15.76
C ASP A 184 -12.29 1.35 14.46
N GLN A 185 -11.99 2.00 13.34
CA GLN A 185 -12.29 1.49 12.01
C GLN A 185 -11.33 0.37 11.61
N SER A 186 -10.04 0.53 11.91
CA SER A 186 -8.97 -0.30 11.33
C SER A 186 -8.51 -1.46 12.21
N SER A 187 -8.84 -1.47 13.51
CA SER A 187 -8.38 -2.50 14.44
C SER A 187 -9.41 -2.83 15.53
N PRO A 188 -10.42 -3.66 15.22
CA PRO A 188 -11.38 -4.12 16.22
C PRO A 188 -10.69 -4.70 17.46
N GLY A 189 -11.14 -4.27 18.65
CA GLY A 189 -10.59 -4.69 19.95
C GLY A 189 -9.28 -4.00 20.35
N TRP A 190 -8.82 -2.96 19.64
CA TRP A 190 -7.63 -2.21 20.02
C TRP A 190 -7.78 -1.53 21.39
N ARG A 191 -8.98 -1.02 21.71
CA ARG A 191 -9.25 -0.31 22.98
C ARG A 191 -8.95 -1.16 24.19
N GLU A 192 -9.37 -2.43 24.19
CA GLU A 192 -9.07 -3.35 25.29
C GLU A 192 -7.59 -3.72 25.33
N ARG A 193 -6.98 -3.99 24.17
CA ARG A 193 -5.58 -4.44 24.08
C ARG A 193 -4.57 -3.34 24.46
N TYR A 194 -4.84 -2.09 24.10
CA TYR A 194 -3.92 -0.97 24.27
C TYR A 194 -4.40 0.06 25.30
N ARG A 195 -5.42 -0.27 26.10
CA ARG A 195 -5.97 0.61 27.16
C ARG A 195 -4.89 1.23 28.02
N ASP A 196 -4.01 0.40 28.57
CA ASP A 196 -2.99 0.85 29.52
C ASP A 196 -1.97 1.77 28.83
N LEU A 197 -1.59 1.45 27.58
CA LEU A 197 -0.68 2.27 26.79
C LEU A 197 -1.30 3.63 26.44
N TRP A 198 -2.56 3.62 25.99
CA TRP A 198 -3.30 4.84 25.67
C TRP A 198 -3.45 5.72 26.91
N ASN A 199 -3.97 5.17 28.01
CA ASN A 199 -4.25 5.93 29.23
C ASN A 199 -2.99 6.47 29.91
N ALA A 200 -1.83 5.81 29.72
CA ALA A 200 -0.54 6.31 30.19
C ALA A 200 -0.07 7.55 29.44
N ARG A 201 -0.45 7.71 28.16
CA ARG A 201 0.01 8.79 27.30
C ARG A 201 -1.03 9.91 27.12
N VAL A 202 -2.28 9.56 26.88
CA VAL A 202 -3.41 10.47 26.63
C VAL A 202 -4.22 10.63 27.91
N VAL A 203 -3.62 11.30 28.88
CA VAL A 203 -4.17 11.40 30.26
C VAL A 203 -5.52 12.12 30.31
N ASP A 204 -5.71 13.10 29.43
CA ASP A 204 -6.91 13.96 29.43
C ASP A 204 -8.13 13.29 28.76
N ARG A 205 -7.95 12.16 28.07
CA ARG A 205 -9.02 11.45 27.37
C ARG A 205 -8.82 9.92 27.40
N PRO A 206 -8.98 9.29 28.58
CA PRO A 206 -8.78 7.86 28.72
C PRO A 206 -9.89 7.05 28.03
N ILE A 207 -9.56 5.81 27.67
CA ILE A 207 -10.47 4.82 27.07
C ILE A 207 -10.68 3.61 27.97
#